data_AF-A0A436W8Q6-F1
#
_entry.id   AF-A0A436W8Q6-F1
#
_cell.length_a   1.000
_cell.length_b   1.000
_cell.length_c   1.000
_cell.angle_alpha   90.00
_cell.angle_beta   90.00
_cell.angle_gamma   90.00
#
_symmetry.space_group_name_H-M   'P 1'
#
loop_
_entity.id
_entity.type
_entity.pdbx_description
1 polymer ?
#
loop_
_entity_poly.entity_id
_entity_poly.type
_entity_poly.pdbx_seq_one_letter_code
_entity_poly.pdbx_strand_id
1 'polypeptide(L)' 'LDLGMRLGEGSGACLAVNIVRSALECHARMASFAEAGVSDK' A
#
# COMPACT_ATOMS: atom_id res chain seq x y z
N LEU A 1 -1.72 0.84 -11.48
CA LEU A 1 -0.43 1.23 -12.09
C LEU A 1 -0.71 1.48 -13.56
N ASP A 2 -0.70 2.73 -13.99
CA ASP A 2 -0.82 3.06 -15.40
C ASP A 2 0.59 3.33 -15.94
N LEU A 3 1.22 2.29 -16.50
CA LEU A 3 2.63 2.28 -16.89
C LEU A 3 2.83 1.99 -18.39
N GLY A 4 1.74 1.87 -19.17
CA GLY A 4 1.83 1.52 -20.60
C GLY A 4 2.54 0.19 -20.90
N MET A 5 2.48 -0.79 -19.98
CA MET A 5 3.19 -2.07 -20.12
C MET A 5 2.55 -3.00 -21.16
N ARG A 6 3.41 -3.76 -21.86
CA ARG A 6 3.01 -4.71 -22.91
C ARG A 6 3.79 -6.03 -22.93
N LEU A 7 4.51 -6.34 -21.83
CA LEU A 7 5.33 -7.56 -21.73
C LEU A 7 4.50 -8.81 -21.44
N GLY A 8 3.45 -8.71 -20.65
CA GLY A 8 2.61 -9.86 -20.27
C GLY A 8 3.20 -10.72 -19.17
N GLU A 9 2.80 -12.00 -19.13
CA GLU A 9 3.34 -13.05 -18.25
C GLU A 9 3.36 -12.71 -16.74
N GLY A 10 2.43 -11.86 -16.29
CA GLY A 10 2.34 -11.46 -14.88
C GLY A 10 3.37 -10.41 -14.44
N SER A 11 4.17 -9.85 -15.34
CA SER A 11 5.12 -8.77 -15.04
C SER A 11 4.46 -7.58 -14.30
N GLY A 12 3.25 -7.19 -14.70
CA GLY A 12 2.47 -6.16 -14.01
C GLY A 12 2.04 -6.56 -12.59
N ALA A 13 1.70 -7.84 -12.38
CA ALA A 13 1.33 -8.36 -11.06
C ALA A 13 2.55 -8.38 -10.12
N CYS A 14 3.73 -8.75 -10.62
CA CYS A 14 4.99 -8.68 -9.87
C CYS A 14 5.29 -7.26 -9.38
N LEU A 15 5.02 -6.23 -10.21
CA LEU A 15 5.16 -4.84 -9.78
C LEU A 15 4.08 -4.42 -8.76
N ALA A 16 2.83 -4.86 -8.94
CA ALA A 16 1.71 -4.48 -8.09
C ALA A 16 1.74 -5.12 -6.69
N VAL A 17 2.42 -6.25 -6.50
CA VAL A 17 2.39 -7.01 -5.23
C VAL A 17 2.86 -6.17 -4.03
N ASN A 18 3.82 -5.28 -4.25
CA ASN A 18 4.35 -4.43 -3.18
C ASN A 18 3.34 -3.36 -2.75
N ILE A 19 2.48 -2.89 -3.66
CA ILE A 19 1.41 -1.95 -3.32
C ILE A 19 0.39 -2.62 -2.40
N VAL A 20 0.01 -3.86 -2.70
CA VAL A 20 -0.92 -4.64 -1.86
C VAL A 20 -0.30 -4.87 -0.48
N ARG A 21 0.99 -5.26 -0.42
CA ARG A 21 1.70 -5.41 0.85
C ARG A 21 1.70 -4.11 1.64
N SER A 22 2.08 -2.98 1.04
CA SER A 22 2.09 -1.68 1.71
C SER A 22 0.70 -1.27 2.20
N ALA A 23 -0.35 -1.53 1.43
CA ALA A 23 -1.72 -1.26 1.84
C ALA A 23 -2.11 -2.08 3.08
N LEU A 24 -1.72 -3.36 3.15
CA LEU A 24 -1.93 -4.19 4.33
C LEU A 24 -1.17 -3.64 5.55
N GLU A 25 0.07 -3.16 5.36
CA GLU A 25 0.84 -2.58 6.46
C GLU A 25 0.21 -1.28 6.97
N CYS A 26 -0.25 -0.41 6.08
CA CYS A 26 -0.99 0.78 6.47
C CYS A 26 -2.30 0.44 7.19
N HIS A 27 -3.01 -0.59 6.74
CA HIS A 27 -4.29 -0.96 7.35
C HIS A 27 -4.12 -1.62 8.71
N ALA A 28 -3.12 -2.51 8.86
CA ALA A 28 -2.97 -3.34 10.05
C ALA A 28 -2.04 -2.74 11.10
N ARG A 29 -1.10 -1.86 10.73
CA ARG A 29 -0.02 -1.41 11.61
C ARG A 29 0.14 0.11 11.72
N MET A 30 -0.74 0.90 11.11
CA MET A 30 -0.73 2.34 11.31
C MET A 30 -1.46 2.70 12.61
N ALA A 31 -0.82 3.53 13.44
CA ALA A 31 -1.43 4.05 14.66
C ALA A 31 -2.65 4.93 14.33
N SER A 32 -3.69 4.82 15.14
CA SER A 32 -4.83 5.73 15.14
C SER A 32 -4.43 7.12 15.67
N PHE A 33 -5.28 8.13 15.46
CA PHE A 33 -5.03 9.48 15.97
C PHE A 33 -4.89 9.54 17.50
N ALA A 34 -5.62 8.68 18.23
CA ALA A 34 -5.52 8.60 19.67
C ALA A 34 -4.16 8.01 20.10
N GLU A 35 -3.74 6.90 19.48
CA GLU A 35 -2.44 6.27 19.75
C GLU A 35 -1.27 7.17 19.37
N ALA A 36 -1.43 8.01 18.34
CA ALA A 36 -0.45 9.00 17.92
C ALA A 36 -0.46 10.30 18.75
N GLY A 37 -1.38 10.46 19.72
CA GLY A 37 -1.47 11.65 20.58
C GLY A 37 -1.93 12.93 19.86
N VAL A 38 -2.78 12.77 18.84
CA VAL A 38 -3.28 13.86 17.99
C VAL A 38 -4.71 14.28 18.37
N SER A 39 -5.53 13.39 18.91
CA SER A 39 -6.97 13.63 19.11
C SER A 39 -7.35 14.79 20.05
N ASP A 40 -6.43 15.23 20.92
CA ASP A 40 -6.67 16.27 21.93
C ASP A 40 -5.92 17.60 21.62
N LYS A 41 -5.49 17.80 20.37
CA LYS A 41 -4.94 19.08 19.88
C LYS A 41 -5.90 19.81 18.94
#